data_AF-S6TXF1-F1
#
_entry.id   AF-S6TXF1-F1
#
_cell.length_a   1.000
_cell.length_b   1.000
_cell.length_c   1.000
_cell.angle_alpha   90.00
_cell.angle_beta   90.00
_cell.angle_gamma   90.00
#
_symmetry.space_group_name_H-M   'P 1'
#
loop_
_entity.id
_entity.type
_entity.pdbx_description
1 polymer ?
#
loop_
_entity_poly.entity_id
_entity_poly.type
_entity_poly.pdbx_seq_one_letter_code
_entity_poly.pdbx_strand_id
1 'polypeptide(L)'
;MADPVSTSSTEPWPNNKLMLEAVYEWIRRLDSYPGWREWNRKKLDRVLFDDEWLSDEEREPLEDFNFPPEVDGQYAVVYQYLGLHQTMQVLRDCEYYFRRYPFRGLPVSHSDHLTNVCEMYFGRFYEFRERLKNYLNALDASVSNNKVDVGRYIKLFDKEFDQELRARNSVHHHQRFSDQAIDRIYLTHTLSRDPKGLGWKEERERAYRKVTSEWVARVRSRAAKVEEFLDATSAFALAHCSFLSLTTNLGLGTLKEGL
;
A
#
# COMPACT_ATOMS: atom_id res chain seq x y z
N MET A 1 13.17 43.41 2.00
CA MET A 1 14.16 42.34 1.78
C MET A 1 13.56 41.08 2.37
N ALA A 2 13.17 40.12 1.54
CA ALA A 2 12.65 38.83 1.99
C ALA A 2 13.85 37.88 2.09
N ASP A 3 14.04 37.28 3.26
CA ASP A 3 15.09 36.30 3.46
C ASP A 3 14.89 35.09 2.54
N PRO A 4 15.97 34.52 1.97
CA PRO A 4 15.86 33.30 1.20
C PRO A 4 15.43 32.16 2.13
N VAL A 5 14.23 31.63 1.89
CA VAL A 5 13.75 30.40 2.53
C VAL A 5 14.70 29.28 2.11
N SER A 6 15.56 28.85 3.03
CA SER A 6 16.41 27.68 2.88
C SER A 6 15.53 26.44 2.79
N THR A 7 15.27 25.98 1.56
CA THR A 7 14.53 24.74 1.27
C THR A 7 15.44 23.52 1.31
N SER A 8 16.26 23.37 2.36
CA SER A 8 16.87 22.06 2.64
C SER A 8 15.89 21.21 3.46
N SER A 9 14.70 20.95 2.90
CA SER A 9 13.84 19.91 3.45
C SER A 9 14.47 18.58 3.08
N THR A 10 15.24 18.00 3.99
CA THR A 10 15.63 16.60 3.93
C THR A 10 14.36 15.77 3.68
N GLU A 11 14.30 15.08 2.53
CA GLU A 11 13.20 14.16 2.23
C GLU A 11 13.08 13.19 3.42
N PRO A 12 11.88 13.02 4.02
CA PRO A 12 11.75 12.31 5.28
C PRO A 12 12.10 10.81 5.19
N TRP A 13 12.18 10.24 3.97
CA TRP A 13 12.37 8.79 3.73
C TRP A 13 13.25 8.53 2.49
N PRO A 14 14.57 8.77 2.59
CA PRO A 14 15.46 8.70 1.44
C PRO A 14 15.59 7.26 0.89
N ASN A 15 15.45 6.23 1.73
CA ASN A 15 15.67 4.85 1.29
C ASN A 15 14.53 4.33 0.43
N ASN A 16 13.29 4.79 0.67
CA ASN A 16 12.14 4.44 -0.18
C ASN A 16 12.33 4.90 -1.62
N LYS A 17 12.85 6.12 -1.81
CA LYS A 17 13.13 6.67 -3.14
C LYS A 17 14.25 5.88 -3.84
N LEU A 18 15.36 5.66 -3.14
CA LEU A 18 16.49 4.87 -3.67
C LEU A 18 16.07 3.44 -4.03
N MET A 19 15.21 2.84 -3.20
CA MET A 19 14.68 1.50 -3.42
C MET A 19 13.77 1.46 -4.66
N LEU A 20 12.90 2.45 -4.86
CA LEU A 20 12.12 2.56 -6.09
C LEU A 20 13.00 2.73 -7.32
N GLU A 21 14.02 3.58 -7.26
CA GLU A 21 14.98 3.77 -8.36
C GLU A 21 15.70 2.45 -8.70
N ALA A 22 16.16 1.71 -7.68
CA ALA A 22 16.77 0.39 -7.85
C ALA A 22 15.80 -0.63 -8.47
N VAL A 23 14.54 -0.64 -8.01
CA VAL A 23 13.48 -1.48 -8.56
C VAL A 23 13.21 -1.15 -10.03
N TYR A 24 13.08 0.14 -10.38
CA TYR A 24 12.87 0.55 -11.77
C TYR A 24 14.03 0.14 -12.67
N GLU A 25 15.26 0.32 -12.20
CA GLU A 25 16.45 -0.08 -12.94
C GLU A 25 16.50 -1.60 -13.13
N TRP A 26 16.13 -2.38 -12.10
CA TRP A 26 16.04 -3.84 -12.21
C TRP A 26 14.95 -4.27 -13.20
N ILE A 27 13.76 -3.67 -13.15
CA ILE A 27 12.67 -3.94 -14.11
C ILE A 27 13.12 -3.61 -15.54
N ARG A 28 13.82 -2.49 -15.74
CA ARG A 28 14.36 -2.10 -17.05
C ARG A 28 15.36 -3.13 -17.59
N ARG A 29 16.13 -3.79 -16.74
CA ARG A 29 17.05 -4.86 -17.16
C ARG A 29 16.31 -6.11 -17.63
N LEU A 30 15.10 -6.38 -17.12
CA LEU A 30 14.28 -7.48 -17.59
C LEU A 30 13.88 -7.34 -19.07
N ASP A 31 13.78 -6.12 -19.62
CA ASP A 31 13.47 -5.93 -21.04
C ASP A 31 14.52 -6.54 -21.97
N SER A 32 15.75 -6.71 -21.49
CA SER A 32 16.84 -7.40 -22.19
C SER A 32 16.83 -8.91 -21.97
N TYR A 33 15.97 -9.43 -21.08
CA TYR A 33 15.87 -10.85 -20.76
C TYR A 33 15.16 -11.60 -21.89
N PRO A 34 15.71 -12.73 -22.39
CA PRO A 34 15.11 -13.48 -23.51
C PRO A 34 13.67 -13.88 -23.23
N GLY A 35 12.77 -13.61 -24.18
CA GLY A 35 11.34 -13.96 -24.09
C GLY A 35 10.50 -13.06 -23.17
N TRP A 36 11.09 -12.38 -22.19
CA TRP A 36 10.36 -11.57 -21.20
C TRP A 36 9.51 -10.49 -21.86
N ARG A 37 10.09 -9.71 -22.78
CA ARG A 37 9.39 -8.59 -23.42
C ARG A 37 8.18 -9.05 -24.24
N GLU A 38 8.28 -10.19 -24.91
CA GLU A 38 7.17 -10.74 -25.69
C GLU A 38 6.08 -11.26 -24.76
N TRP A 39 6.47 -12.04 -23.74
CA TRP A 39 5.54 -12.55 -22.74
C TRP A 39 4.81 -11.41 -22.01
N ASN A 40 5.53 -10.40 -21.54
CA ASN A 40 4.95 -9.26 -20.82
C ASN A 40 4.03 -8.43 -21.73
N ARG A 41 4.34 -8.32 -23.03
CA ARG A 41 3.43 -7.70 -24.00
C ARG A 41 2.12 -8.47 -24.15
N LYS A 42 2.18 -9.80 -24.31
CA LYS A 42 0.99 -10.66 -24.38
C LYS A 42 0.15 -10.57 -23.10
N LYS A 43 0.82 -10.54 -21.95
CA LYS A 43 0.16 -10.33 -20.65
C LYS A 43 -0.55 -8.98 -20.57
N LEU A 44 0.12 -7.89 -20.96
CA LEU A 44 -0.46 -6.55 -20.96
C LEU A 44 -1.62 -6.42 -21.96
N ASP A 45 -1.47 -6.99 -23.15
CA ASP A 45 -2.52 -7.05 -24.16
C ASP A 45 -3.78 -7.70 -23.60
N ARG A 46 -3.63 -8.86 -22.93
CA ARG A 46 -4.74 -9.55 -22.26
C ARG A 46 -5.39 -8.74 -21.13
N VAL A 47 -4.61 -7.97 -20.37
CA VAL A 47 -5.15 -7.15 -19.27
C VAL A 47 -5.87 -5.90 -19.79
N LEU A 48 -5.39 -5.31 -20.89
CA LEU A 48 -5.95 -4.09 -21.48
C LEU A 48 -7.16 -4.37 -22.37
N PHE A 49 -7.12 -5.49 -23.09
CA PHE A 49 -8.16 -5.97 -23.99
C PHE A 49 -8.76 -7.24 -23.42
N ASP A 50 -9.17 -7.20 -22.14
CA ASP A 50 -10.04 -8.22 -21.55
C ASP A 50 -11.42 -8.10 -22.23
N ASP A 51 -11.44 -8.43 -23.52
CA ASP A 51 -12.57 -8.25 -24.40
C ASP A 51 -13.64 -9.23 -23.94
N GLU A 52 -14.76 -8.69 -23.42
CA GLU A 52 -16.00 -9.41 -23.08
C GLU A 52 -16.56 -10.24 -24.26
N TRP A 53 -16.00 -10.10 -25.45
CA TRP A 53 -16.42 -10.72 -26.69
C TRP A 53 -15.81 -12.10 -26.96
N LEU A 54 -14.72 -12.47 -26.28
CA LEU A 54 -14.13 -13.79 -26.40
C LEU A 54 -14.56 -14.67 -25.23
N SER A 55 -15.10 -15.85 -25.53
CA SER A 55 -15.39 -16.83 -24.50
C SER A 55 -14.08 -17.33 -23.85
N ASP A 56 -14.13 -17.72 -22.57
CA ASP A 56 -12.95 -18.24 -21.85
C ASP A 56 -12.32 -19.47 -22.53
N GLU A 57 -13.11 -20.20 -23.34
CA GLU A 57 -12.68 -21.36 -24.12
C GLU A 57 -11.87 -20.98 -25.38
N GLU A 58 -12.06 -19.76 -25.90
CA GLU A 58 -11.35 -19.23 -27.07
C GLU A 58 -10.03 -18.54 -26.72
N ARG A 59 -9.79 -18.32 -25.43
CA ARG A 59 -8.57 -17.64 -24.94
C ARG A 59 -7.46 -18.67 -24.74
N GLU A 60 -6.40 -18.56 -25.52
CA GLU A 60 -5.18 -19.35 -25.26
C GLU A 60 -4.70 -19.07 -23.82
N PRO A 61 -4.43 -20.12 -23.01
CA PRO A 61 -3.91 -19.94 -21.67
C PRO A 61 -2.56 -19.25 -21.76
N LEU A 62 -2.38 -18.17 -21.00
CA LEU A 62 -1.09 -17.51 -20.93
C LEU A 62 -0.17 -18.41 -20.10
N GLU A 63 0.80 -19.05 -20.73
CA GLU A 63 1.78 -19.86 -20.02
C GLU A 63 2.57 -19.01 -19.01
N ASP A 64 2.92 -19.61 -17.87
CA ASP A 64 3.74 -18.94 -16.86
C ASP A 64 5.16 -18.73 -17.38
N PHE A 65 5.69 -17.52 -17.21
CA PHE A 65 7.08 -17.23 -17.52
C PHE A 65 7.98 -17.75 -16.40
N ASN A 66 8.76 -18.78 -16.69
CA ASN A 66 9.65 -19.41 -15.72
C ASN A 66 11.03 -18.75 -15.76
N PHE A 67 11.35 -17.99 -14.71
CA PHE A 67 12.71 -17.48 -14.51
C PHE A 67 13.63 -18.58 -13.95
N PRO A 68 14.95 -18.49 -14.18
CA PRO A 68 15.93 -19.24 -13.39
C PRO A 68 15.75 -18.93 -11.91
N PRO A 69 16.04 -19.88 -10.99
CA PRO A 69 15.77 -19.71 -9.55
C PRO A 69 16.34 -18.43 -8.93
N GLU A 70 17.51 -17.98 -9.40
CA GLU A 70 18.11 -16.73 -8.95
C GLU A 70 17.27 -15.50 -9.33
N VAL A 71 16.86 -15.40 -10.60
CA VAL A 71 16.08 -14.26 -11.10
C VAL A 71 14.65 -14.31 -10.54
N ASP A 72 14.12 -15.50 -10.30
CA ASP A 72 12.82 -15.69 -9.64
C ASP A 72 12.82 -15.14 -8.21
N GLY A 73 13.88 -15.40 -7.43
CA GLY A 73 14.06 -14.81 -6.11
C GLY A 73 14.14 -13.28 -6.14
N GLN A 74 14.88 -12.72 -7.09
CA GLN A 74 14.96 -11.27 -7.29
C GLN A 74 13.60 -10.67 -7.67
N TYR A 75 12.88 -11.33 -8.58
CA TYR A 75 11.53 -10.96 -9.00
C TYR A 75 10.58 -10.94 -7.80
N ALA A 76 10.61 -11.98 -6.97
CA ALA A 76 9.79 -12.06 -5.77
C ALA A 76 10.06 -10.88 -4.82
N VAL A 77 11.33 -10.55 -4.53
CA VAL A 77 11.68 -9.40 -3.68
C VAL A 77 11.12 -8.09 -4.25
N VAL A 78 11.35 -7.84 -5.54
CA VAL A 78 10.92 -6.61 -6.22
C VAL A 78 9.41 -6.45 -6.21
N TYR A 79 8.66 -7.50 -6.56
CA TYR A 79 7.20 -7.41 -6.64
C TYR A 79 6.53 -7.35 -5.27
N GLN A 80 7.08 -8.03 -4.26
CA GLN A 80 6.59 -7.89 -2.88
C GLN A 80 6.83 -6.46 -2.36
N TYR A 81 7.97 -5.85 -2.69
CA TYR A 81 8.24 -4.45 -2.36
C TYR A 81 7.24 -3.49 -3.02
N LEU A 82 6.99 -3.65 -4.33
CA LEU A 82 6.01 -2.84 -5.05
C LEU A 82 4.62 -2.96 -4.44
N GLY A 83 4.22 -4.18 -4.07
CA GLY A 83 2.97 -4.43 -3.35
C GLY A 83 2.94 -3.68 -2.01
N LEU A 84 4.01 -3.72 -1.22
CA LEU A 84 4.09 -3.03 0.06
C LEU A 84 4.01 -1.50 -0.11
N HIS A 85 4.73 -0.96 -1.09
CA HIS A 85 4.72 0.46 -1.43
C HIS A 85 3.34 0.94 -1.91
N GLN A 86 2.63 0.15 -2.71
CA GLN A 86 1.26 0.44 -3.13
C GLN A 86 0.31 0.53 -1.92
N THR A 87 0.39 -0.41 -0.97
CA THR A 87 -0.45 -0.38 0.23
C THR A 87 -0.19 0.86 1.07
N MET A 88 1.07 1.32 1.14
CA MET A 88 1.44 2.57 1.80
C MET A 88 0.80 3.80 1.13
N GLN A 89 0.78 3.84 -0.21
CA GLN A 89 0.07 4.89 -0.95
C GLN A 89 -1.44 4.89 -0.66
N VAL A 90 -2.08 3.72 -0.73
CA VAL A 90 -3.52 3.60 -0.43
C VAL A 90 -3.83 4.01 1.02
N LEU A 91 -2.95 3.70 1.98
CA LEU A 91 -3.10 4.15 3.36
C LEU A 91 -3.07 5.68 3.48
N ARG A 92 -2.21 6.37 2.71
CA ARG A 92 -2.20 7.85 2.64
C ARG A 92 -3.47 8.38 2.00
N ASP A 93 -3.94 7.73 0.93
CA ASP A 93 -5.15 8.14 0.22
C ASP A 93 -6.41 8.02 1.07
N CYS A 94 -6.40 7.24 2.16
CA CYS A 94 -7.47 7.27 3.17
C CYS A 94 -7.77 8.70 3.65
N GLU A 95 -6.78 9.59 3.74
CA GLU A 95 -6.99 11.02 4.05
C GLU A 95 -7.97 11.66 3.08
N TYR A 96 -7.82 11.38 1.79
CA TYR A 96 -8.69 11.91 0.74
C TYR A 96 -10.12 11.39 0.91
N TYR A 97 -10.27 10.09 1.16
CA TYR A 97 -11.57 9.46 1.37
C TYR A 97 -12.31 9.97 2.61
N PHE A 98 -11.60 10.32 3.69
CA PHE A 98 -12.22 10.99 4.84
C PHE A 98 -12.76 12.38 4.50
N ARG A 99 -12.08 13.12 3.61
CA ARG A 99 -12.43 14.52 3.29
C ARG A 99 -13.49 14.65 2.20
N ARG A 100 -13.46 13.76 1.20
CA ARG A 100 -14.22 13.93 -0.04
C ARG A 100 -15.18 12.78 -0.22
N TYR A 101 -16.46 13.08 -0.02
CA TYR A 101 -17.55 12.19 -0.39
C TYR A 101 -18.71 13.00 -1.01
N PRO A 102 -19.19 12.64 -2.21
CA PRO A 102 -20.24 13.40 -2.89
C PRO A 102 -21.63 13.01 -2.37
N PHE A 103 -22.03 13.52 -1.20
CA PHE A 103 -23.31 13.17 -0.57
C PHE A 103 -24.57 13.50 -1.40
N ARG A 104 -24.49 14.40 -2.39
CA ARG A 104 -25.65 14.88 -3.12
C ARG A 104 -26.22 13.79 -4.04
N GLY A 105 -27.45 13.38 -3.78
CA GLY A 105 -28.17 12.41 -4.60
C GLY A 105 -27.75 10.95 -4.36
N LEU A 106 -26.91 10.69 -3.35
CA LEU A 106 -26.48 9.35 -2.97
C LEU A 106 -27.17 8.91 -1.67
N PRO A 107 -27.43 7.60 -1.49
CA PRO A 107 -28.11 7.08 -0.31
C PRO A 107 -27.22 6.97 0.94
N VAL A 108 -25.94 7.35 0.84
CA VAL A 108 -24.96 7.17 1.92
C VAL A 108 -25.01 8.32 2.91
N SER A 109 -25.19 8.01 4.19
CA SER A 109 -25.19 8.99 5.27
C SER A 109 -23.76 9.39 5.67
N HIS A 110 -23.62 10.53 6.37
CA HIS A 110 -22.32 10.96 6.91
C HIS A 110 -21.71 9.94 7.89
N SER A 111 -22.55 9.29 8.72
CA SER A 111 -22.08 8.25 9.65
C SER A 111 -21.64 7.00 8.90
N ASP A 112 -22.40 6.56 7.89
CA ASP A 112 -22.01 5.39 7.07
C ASP A 112 -20.72 5.65 6.30
N HIS A 113 -20.57 6.83 5.73
CA HIS A 113 -19.32 7.23 5.08
C HIS A 113 -18.14 7.13 6.04
N LEU A 114 -18.22 7.72 7.24
CA LEU A 114 -17.12 7.67 8.21
C LEU A 114 -16.83 6.24 8.67
N THR A 115 -17.86 5.45 8.99
CA THR A 115 -17.69 4.04 9.38
C THR A 115 -16.97 3.26 8.28
N ASN A 116 -17.43 3.36 7.03
CA ASN A 116 -16.85 2.62 5.91
C ASN A 116 -15.39 3.02 5.65
N VAL A 117 -15.07 4.31 5.75
CA VAL A 117 -13.68 4.79 5.57
C VAL A 117 -12.79 4.37 6.74
N CYS A 118 -13.30 4.33 7.98
CA CYS A 118 -12.56 3.78 9.13
C CYS A 118 -12.25 2.29 8.94
N GLU A 119 -13.24 1.49 8.50
CA GLU A 119 -13.06 0.07 8.24
C GLU A 119 -12.02 -0.17 7.13
N MET A 120 -12.08 0.61 6.05
CA MET A 120 -11.07 0.60 4.99
C MET A 120 -9.68 0.95 5.54
N TYR A 121 -9.57 1.99 6.38
CA TYR A 121 -8.33 2.42 7.02
C TYR A 121 -7.71 1.30 7.85
N PHE A 122 -8.47 0.62 8.72
CA PHE A 122 -7.97 -0.50 9.51
C PHE A 122 -7.54 -1.69 8.64
N GLY A 123 -8.28 -1.94 7.55
CA GLY A 123 -7.93 -2.96 6.57
C GLY A 123 -6.53 -2.78 5.99
N ARG A 124 -6.07 -1.53 5.80
CA ARG A 124 -4.73 -1.24 5.24
C ARG A 124 -3.58 -1.62 6.17
N PHE A 125 -3.74 -1.53 7.49
CA PHE A 125 -2.68 -1.97 8.42
C PHE A 125 -2.51 -3.48 8.39
N TYR A 126 -3.61 -4.23 8.35
CA TYR A 126 -3.57 -5.68 8.22
C TYR A 126 -2.95 -6.10 6.89
N GLU A 127 -3.37 -5.48 5.79
CA GLU A 127 -2.78 -5.75 4.47
C GLU A 127 -1.28 -5.42 4.43
N PHE A 128 -0.87 -4.27 4.98
CA PHE A 128 0.54 -3.90 5.03
C PHE A 128 1.35 -4.91 5.85
N ARG A 129 0.82 -5.36 6.99
CA ARG A 129 1.44 -6.40 7.83
C ARG A 129 1.71 -7.70 7.05
N GLU A 130 0.70 -8.21 6.33
CA GLU A 130 0.85 -9.46 5.57
C GLU A 130 1.82 -9.29 4.40
N ARG A 131 1.75 -8.17 3.67
CA ARG A 131 2.70 -7.87 2.57
C ARG A 131 4.12 -7.67 3.10
N LEU A 132 4.29 -7.02 4.25
CA LEU A 132 5.58 -6.84 4.90
C LEU A 132 6.20 -8.19 5.27
N LYS A 133 5.40 -9.11 5.82
CA LYS A 133 5.86 -10.47 6.14
C LYS A 133 6.31 -11.21 4.87
N ASN A 134 5.53 -11.16 3.80
CA ASN A 134 5.88 -11.79 2.53
C ASN A 134 7.16 -11.21 1.92
N TYR A 135 7.30 -9.88 1.96
CA TYR A 135 8.49 -9.19 1.52
C TYR A 135 9.74 -9.60 2.32
N LEU A 136 9.64 -9.64 3.65
CA LEU A 136 10.75 -10.06 4.51
C LEU A 136 11.13 -11.53 4.29
N ASN A 137 10.17 -12.42 4.03
CA ASN A 137 10.45 -13.81 3.67
C ASN A 137 11.17 -13.90 2.32
N ALA A 138 10.76 -13.11 1.33
CA ALA A 138 11.44 -13.06 0.03
C ALA A 138 12.88 -12.52 0.17
N LEU A 139 13.09 -11.53 1.04
CA LEU A 139 14.43 -11.03 1.37
C LEU A 139 15.28 -12.10 2.07
N ASP A 140 14.73 -12.80 3.08
CA ASP A 140 15.45 -13.88 3.78
C ASP A 140 15.93 -14.97 2.82
N ALA A 141 15.09 -15.34 1.84
CA ALA A 141 15.43 -16.31 0.81
C ALA A 141 16.51 -15.83 -0.18
N SER A 142 16.64 -14.51 -0.37
CA SER A 142 17.53 -13.90 -1.37
C SER A 142 18.89 -13.46 -0.81
N VAL A 143 19.04 -13.36 0.51
CA VAL A 143 20.27 -12.90 1.16
C VAL A 143 21.13 -14.10 1.57
N SER A 144 22.36 -14.16 1.07
CA SER A 144 23.25 -15.33 1.23
C SER A 144 23.84 -15.53 2.64
N ASN A 145 23.97 -14.46 3.45
CA ASN A 145 24.74 -14.49 4.69
C ASN A 145 24.01 -13.99 5.95
N ASN A 146 22.85 -13.35 5.82
CA ASN A 146 22.13 -12.76 6.94
C ASN A 146 20.70 -13.28 6.98
N LYS A 147 20.36 -13.92 8.11
CA LYS A 147 18.99 -14.36 8.36
C LYS A 147 18.16 -13.16 8.82
N VAL A 148 17.08 -12.87 8.11
CA VAL A 148 16.11 -11.85 8.49
C VAL A 148 15.26 -12.42 9.62
N ASP A 149 15.25 -11.78 10.78
CA ASP A 149 14.35 -12.15 11.89
C ASP A 149 12.93 -11.62 11.61
N VAL A 150 12.26 -12.24 10.64
CA VAL A 150 10.90 -11.88 10.20
C VAL A 150 9.94 -11.88 11.39
N GLY A 151 10.04 -12.90 12.24
CA GLY A 151 9.15 -13.07 13.39
C GLY A 151 9.27 -11.91 14.39
N ARG A 152 10.48 -11.49 14.74
CA ARG A 152 10.69 -10.35 15.65
C ARG A 152 10.26 -9.03 15.02
N TYR A 153 10.53 -8.82 13.73
CA TYR A 153 10.16 -7.59 13.05
C TYR A 153 8.65 -7.43 12.92
N ILE A 154 7.93 -8.50 12.56
CA ILE A 154 6.46 -8.49 12.52
C ILE A 154 5.87 -8.31 13.92
N LYS A 155 6.45 -8.90 14.97
CA LYS A 155 6.02 -8.63 16.35
C LYS A 155 6.18 -7.17 16.76
N LEU A 156 7.23 -6.49 16.27
CA LEU A 156 7.41 -5.06 16.50
C LEU A 156 6.32 -4.25 15.80
N PHE A 157 6.00 -4.58 14.55
CA PHE A 157 4.89 -3.98 13.81
C PHE A 157 3.55 -4.20 14.54
N ASP A 158 3.26 -5.43 14.95
CA ASP A 158 2.03 -5.80 15.65
C ASP A 158 1.87 -5.02 16.95
N LYS A 159 2.97 -4.83 17.70
CA LYS A 159 2.96 -4.03 18.91
C LYS A 159 2.70 -2.55 18.62
N GLU A 160 3.32 -2.00 17.57
CA GLU A 160 3.16 -0.60 17.20
C GLU A 160 1.73 -0.30 16.74
N PHE A 161 1.09 -1.21 16.01
CA PHE A 161 -0.24 -1.04 15.40
C PHE A 161 -1.34 -1.92 16.01
N ASP A 162 -1.17 -2.32 17.28
CA ASP A 162 -2.07 -3.22 18.00
C ASP A 162 -3.52 -2.69 18.00
N GLN A 163 -3.71 -1.38 18.16
CA GLN A 163 -5.03 -0.76 18.16
C GLN A 163 -5.74 -0.91 16.80
N GLU A 164 -5.05 -0.59 15.70
CA GLU A 164 -5.59 -0.70 14.35
C GLU A 164 -5.88 -2.16 13.97
N LEU A 165 -4.99 -3.08 14.35
CA LEU A 165 -5.16 -4.52 14.09
C LEU A 165 -6.31 -5.12 14.90
N ARG A 166 -6.48 -4.74 16.17
CA ARG A 166 -7.63 -5.15 16.98
C ARG A 166 -8.93 -4.60 16.42
N ALA A 167 -8.96 -3.33 16.02
CA ALA A 167 -10.13 -2.72 15.39
C ALA A 167 -10.51 -3.47 14.11
N ARG A 168 -9.53 -3.77 13.23
CA ARG A 168 -9.75 -4.59 12.03
C ARG A 168 -10.33 -5.96 12.36
N ASN A 169 -9.77 -6.66 13.35
CA ASN A 169 -10.23 -8.00 13.72
C ASN A 169 -11.63 -7.98 14.36
N SER A 170 -11.95 -6.94 15.12
CA SER A 170 -13.30 -6.71 15.63
C SER A 170 -14.31 -6.57 14.48
N VAL A 171 -13.99 -5.71 13.50
CA VAL A 171 -14.81 -5.47 12.31
C VAL A 171 -15.04 -6.74 11.49
N HIS A 172 -13.97 -7.51 11.26
CA HIS A 172 -14.03 -8.69 10.41
C HIS A 172 -14.80 -9.87 11.04
N HIS A 173 -14.84 -9.98 12.37
CA HIS A 173 -15.38 -11.16 13.05
C HIS A 173 -16.62 -10.92 13.92
N HIS A 174 -16.91 -9.69 14.35
CA HIS A 174 -17.92 -9.44 15.38
C HIS A 174 -19.01 -8.50 14.91
N GLN A 175 -18.66 -7.25 14.55
CA GLN A 175 -19.64 -6.21 14.26
C GLN A 175 -19.00 -5.05 13.49
N ARG A 176 -19.84 -4.21 12.86
CA ARG A 176 -19.38 -2.96 12.23
C ARG A 176 -18.61 -2.08 13.22
N PHE A 177 -17.70 -1.26 12.68
CA PHE A 177 -16.98 -0.29 13.51
C PHE A 177 -17.96 0.70 14.15
N SER A 178 -17.84 0.86 15.46
CA SER A 178 -18.62 1.82 16.25
C SER A 178 -17.68 2.77 16.97
N ASP A 179 -18.04 4.05 16.94
CA ASP A 179 -17.32 5.13 17.58
C ASP A 179 -18.35 6.16 18.06
N GLN A 180 -18.23 6.59 19.31
CA GLN A 180 -19.21 7.47 19.94
C GLN A 180 -19.40 8.80 19.16
N ALA A 181 -18.34 9.31 18.52
CA ALA A 181 -18.42 10.54 17.74
C ALA A 181 -19.15 10.31 16.40
N ILE A 182 -19.01 9.12 15.80
CA ILE A 182 -19.80 8.71 14.64
C ILE A 182 -21.27 8.48 15.03
N ASP A 183 -21.53 7.84 16.16
CA ASP A 183 -22.89 7.62 16.67
C ASP A 183 -23.62 8.95 16.90
N ARG A 184 -22.91 9.97 17.39
CA ARG A 184 -23.46 11.34 17.50
C ARG A 184 -23.88 11.90 16.13
N ILE A 185 -23.11 11.68 15.08
CA ILE A 185 -23.45 12.12 13.72
C ILE A 185 -24.71 11.39 13.23
N TYR A 186 -24.82 10.09 13.49
CA TYR A 186 -26.01 9.30 13.16
C TYR A 186 -27.26 9.80 13.90
N LEU A 187 -27.16 10.05 15.21
CA LEU A 187 -28.29 10.53 16.02
C LEU A 187 -28.73 11.93 15.59
N THR A 188 -27.79 12.85 15.38
CA THR A 188 -28.09 14.21 14.88
C THR A 188 -28.67 14.20 13.47
N HIS A 189 -28.25 13.26 12.62
CA HIS A 189 -28.89 13.03 11.31
C HIS A 189 -30.35 12.60 11.47
N THR A 190 -30.63 11.66 12.37
CA THR A 190 -31.99 11.17 12.63
C THR A 190 -32.90 12.29 13.15
N LEU A 191 -32.42 13.07 14.14
CA LEU A 191 -33.15 14.20 14.71
C LEU A 191 -33.38 15.34 13.70
N SER A 192 -32.45 15.54 12.75
CA SER A 192 -32.61 16.56 11.70
C SER A 192 -33.73 16.27 10.69
N ARG A 193 -34.32 15.06 10.72
CA ARG A 193 -35.46 14.70 9.88
C ARG A 193 -36.81 15.13 10.50
N ASP A 194 -36.83 15.45 11.80
CA ASP A 194 -38.03 15.99 12.45
C ASP A 194 -38.27 17.45 11.97
N PRO A 195 -39.48 17.81 11.52
CA PRO A 195 -39.84 19.19 11.18
C PRO A 195 -39.54 20.22 12.28
N LYS A 196 -39.52 19.82 13.55
CA LYS A 196 -39.17 20.68 14.70
C LYS A 196 -37.67 20.72 15.00
N GLY A 197 -36.86 19.96 14.29
CA GLY A 197 -35.44 19.73 14.52
C GLY A 197 -34.51 20.89 14.12
N LEU A 198 -34.84 22.12 14.51
CA LEU A 198 -34.03 23.31 14.25
C LEU A 198 -32.62 23.13 14.85
N GLY A 199 -31.58 23.37 14.05
CA GLY A 199 -30.18 23.33 14.51
C GLY A 199 -29.49 21.96 14.45
N TRP A 200 -30.23 20.85 14.33
CA TRP A 200 -29.62 19.52 14.29
C TRP A 200 -28.84 19.25 13.01
N LYS A 201 -29.23 19.89 11.91
CA LYS A 201 -28.50 19.80 10.64
C LYS A 201 -27.13 20.47 10.78
N GLU A 202 -27.07 21.68 11.32
CA GLU A 202 -25.84 22.43 11.55
C GLU A 202 -24.92 21.70 12.54
N GLU A 203 -25.50 21.13 13.59
CA GLU A 203 -24.75 20.31 14.55
C GLU A 203 -24.16 19.06 13.92
N ARG A 204 -24.92 18.34 13.08
CA ARG A 204 -24.43 17.19 12.33
C ARG A 204 -23.25 17.56 11.44
N GLU A 205 -23.37 18.65 10.67
CA GLU A 205 -22.29 19.11 9.78
C GLU A 205 -21.04 19.49 10.56
N ARG A 206 -21.19 20.16 11.72
CA ARG A 206 -20.08 20.51 12.61
C ARG A 206 -19.41 19.26 13.18
N ALA A 207 -20.19 18.31 13.69
CA ALA A 207 -19.69 17.05 14.22
C ALA A 207 -18.94 16.25 13.16
N TYR A 208 -19.52 16.12 11.96
CA TYR A 208 -18.89 15.45 10.82
C TYR A 208 -17.54 16.07 10.47
N ARG A 209 -17.46 17.39 10.27
CA ARG A 209 -16.18 18.07 9.97
C ARG A 209 -15.12 17.88 11.05
N LYS A 210 -15.54 17.89 12.32
CA LYS A 210 -14.64 17.65 13.46
C LYS A 210 -14.07 16.23 13.40
N VAL A 211 -14.94 15.23 13.32
CA VAL A 211 -14.53 13.81 13.28
C VAL A 211 -13.65 13.53 12.06
N THR A 212 -14.03 14.03 10.88
CA THR A 212 -13.20 13.94 9.66
C THR A 212 -11.80 14.52 9.90
N SER A 213 -11.69 15.70 10.51
CA SER A 213 -10.38 16.35 10.74
C SER A 213 -9.51 15.56 11.71
N GLU A 214 -10.10 15.00 12.77
CA GLU A 214 -9.40 14.14 13.74
C GLU A 214 -8.90 12.85 13.08
N TRP A 215 -9.72 12.19 12.26
CA TRP A 215 -9.32 11.00 11.52
C TRP A 215 -8.25 11.28 10.49
N VAL A 216 -8.33 12.39 9.77
CA VAL A 216 -7.28 12.80 8.84
C VAL A 216 -5.93 13.02 9.56
N ALA A 217 -5.94 13.68 10.71
CA ALA A 217 -4.73 13.85 11.51
C ALA A 217 -4.16 12.49 11.96
N ARG A 218 -5.02 11.55 12.37
CA ARG A 218 -4.63 10.18 12.71
C ARG A 218 -4.04 9.44 11.52
N VAL A 219 -4.67 9.49 10.34
CA VAL A 219 -4.16 8.87 9.10
C VAL A 219 -2.75 9.36 8.83
N ARG A 220 -2.52 10.68 8.82
CA ARG A 220 -1.19 11.26 8.56
C ARG A 220 -0.14 10.78 9.55
N SER A 221 -0.44 10.84 10.84
CA SER A 221 0.49 10.44 11.89
C SER A 221 0.83 8.94 11.79
N ARG A 222 -0.16 8.09 11.57
CA ARG A 222 0.04 6.63 11.53
C ARG A 222 0.64 6.17 10.20
N ALA A 223 0.29 6.81 9.09
CA ALA A 223 0.94 6.60 7.81
C ALA A 223 2.45 6.89 7.87
N ALA A 224 2.83 8.04 8.45
CA ALA A 224 4.25 8.36 8.66
C ALA A 224 4.97 7.29 9.48
N LYS A 225 4.30 6.72 10.50
CA LYS A 225 4.87 5.64 11.31
C LYS A 225 5.03 4.33 10.53
N VAL A 226 4.08 3.97 9.67
CA VAL A 226 4.19 2.80 8.77
C VAL A 226 5.35 2.98 7.79
N GLU A 227 5.57 4.22 7.34
CA GLU A 227 6.66 4.54 6.42
C GLU A 227 8.05 4.38 7.03
N GLU A 228 8.20 4.55 8.35
CA GLU A 228 9.44 4.18 9.07
C GLU A 228 9.78 2.70 8.89
N PHE A 229 8.79 1.80 8.90
CA PHE A 229 9.00 0.38 8.66
C PHE A 229 9.38 0.11 7.20
N LEU A 230 8.73 0.80 6.26
CA LEU A 230 9.07 0.69 4.83
C LEU A 230 10.49 1.20 4.55
N ASP A 231 10.88 2.32 5.15
CA ASP A 231 12.21 2.91 4.97
C ASP A 231 13.31 2.03 5.57
N ALA A 232 13.10 1.51 6.79
CA ALA A 232 14.03 0.60 7.43
C ALA A 232 14.23 -0.71 6.64
N THR A 233 13.15 -1.27 6.07
CA THR A 233 13.25 -2.47 5.25
C THR A 233 13.82 -2.20 3.86
N SER A 234 13.58 -1.02 3.29
CA SER A 234 14.25 -0.55 2.07
C SER A 234 15.76 -0.42 2.27
N ALA A 235 16.18 0.20 3.38
CA ALA A 235 17.59 0.35 3.73
C ALA A 235 18.29 -1.01 3.86
N PHE A 236 17.63 -1.97 4.55
CA PHE A 236 18.15 -3.33 4.68
C PHE A 236 18.29 -4.03 3.31
N ALA A 237 17.27 -3.95 2.47
CA ALA A 237 17.29 -4.56 1.14
C ALA A 237 18.42 -3.99 0.27
N LEU A 238 18.55 -2.66 0.21
CA LEU A 238 19.61 -1.98 -0.55
C LEU A 238 21.02 -2.37 -0.06
N ALA A 239 21.19 -2.61 1.25
CA ALA A 239 22.49 -2.99 1.82
C ALA A 239 22.88 -4.45 1.55
N HIS A 240 21.91 -5.34 1.34
CA HIS A 240 22.16 -6.79 1.32
C HIS A 240 21.82 -7.48 -0.01
N CYS A 241 21.02 -6.86 -0.87
CA CYS A 241 20.65 -7.40 -2.18
C CYS A 241 21.50 -6.75 -3.28
N SER A 242 22.53 -7.46 -3.74
CA SER A 242 23.47 -6.95 -4.76
C SER A 242 22.78 -6.56 -6.08
N PHE A 243 21.70 -7.25 -6.47
CA PHE A 243 20.94 -6.96 -7.69
C PHE A 243 20.20 -5.62 -7.65
N LEU A 244 20.00 -5.02 -6.46
CA LEU A 244 19.42 -3.69 -6.27
C LEU A 244 20.48 -2.57 -6.31
N SER A 245 21.76 -2.90 -6.51
CA SER A 245 22.80 -1.87 -6.64
C SER A 245 22.66 -1.11 -7.96
N LEU A 246 22.48 0.21 -7.87
CA LEU A 246 22.42 1.12 -9.03
C LEU A 246 23.74 1.16 -9.83
N THR A 247 24.84 0.71 -9.24
CA THR A 247 26.20 0.89 -9.76
C THR A 247 26.74 -0.27 -10.60
N THR A 248 26.02 -1.37 -10.77
CA THR A 248 26.57 -2.51 -11.51
C THR A 248 26.34 -2.34 -13.01
N ASN A 249 27.31 -1.71 -13.68
CA ASN A 249 27.68 -2.06 -15.05
C ASN A 249 28.03 -3.56 -15.05
N LEU A 250 27.03 -4.41 -15.18
CA LEU A 250 27.24 -5.79 -15.56
C LEU A 250 27.68 -5.75 -17.01
N GLY A 251 29.01 -5.74 -17.21
CA GLY A 251 29.56 -6.48 -18.33
C GLY A 251 28.82 -7.81 -18.32
N LEU A 252 28.04 -8.04 -19.38
CA LEU A 252 27.55 -9.35 -19.77
C LEU A 252 28.77 -10.26 -19.73
N GLY A 253 28.97 -10.92 -18.58
CA GLY A 253 29.81 -12.07 -18.48
C GLY A 253 29.29 -12.98 -19.56
N THR A 254 30.12 -13.15 -20.57
CA THR A 254 29.96 -14.11 -21.64
C THR A 254 29.31 -15.36 -21.06
N LEU A 255 28.03 -15.54 -21.38
CA LEU A 255 27.42 -16.85 -21.42
C LEU A 255 28.33 -17.64 -22.35
N LYS A 256 29.31 -18.34 -21.77
CA LYS A 256 30.13 -19.30 -22.49
C LYS A 256 29.13 -20.27 -23.08
N GLU A 257 28.98 -20.19 -24.39
CA GLU A 257 28.42 -21.23 -25.23
C GLU A 257 29.16 -22.52 -24.86
N GLY A 258 28.51 -23.33 -24.03
CA GLY A 258 28.87 -24.72 -23.78
C GLY A 258 27.95 -25.58 -24.63
N LEU A 259 28.22 -25.60 -25.93
CA LEU A 259 27.87 -26.68 -26.87
C LEU A 259 29.13 -27.01 -27.67
#